data_AF-A0A1J5QHP5-F1
#
_entry.id   AF-A0A1J5QHP5-F1
#
_cell.length_a   1.000
_cell.length_b   1.000
_cell.length_c   1.000
_cell.angle_alpha   90.00
_cell.angle_beta   90.00
_cell.angle_gamma   90.00
#
_symmetry.space_group_name_H-M   'P 1'
#
loop_
_entity.id
_entity.type
_entity.pdbx_description
1 polymer ?
#
loop_
_entity_poly.entity_id
_entity_poly.type
_entity_poly.pdbx_seq_one_letter_code
_entity_poly.pdbx_strand_id
1 'polypeptide(L)'
;MSAPTAPPDATRDRVRSGWASKLDVDVSLFLEPRITLVPNENSKSIFALELQDSVVVLCPASLLPVLSPLSHNELLDMNLLLRILHAYQPKPFGIASIAYAHAGTLRESPAVGLTRVANSQDAQVLFASCTQSERDESGVAGMPNLFVAQSADGRAAAIAGYEAWNADIAQMGVLANPIQRGRGLAFAAASVAVQASLDAGLIPQWRVRIGNQSSYRLGQRLGFYEMGRQLAIDL
;
A
#
# COMPACT_ATOMS: atom_id res chain seq x y z
N MET A 1 2.26 14.21 -18.25
CA MET A 1 2.97 12.97 -17.88
C MET A 1 2.19 11.80 -18.43
N SER A 2 2.82 10.86 -19.14
CA SER A 2 2.14 9.64 -19.59
C SER A 2 1.76 8.78 -18.38
N ALA A 3 0.58 8.16 -18.43
CA ALA A 3 0.10 7.26 -17.38
C ALA A 3 1.10 6.10 -17.17
N PRO A 4 1.26 5.60 -15.93
CA PRO A 4 2.00 4.37 -15.67
C PRO A 4 1.42 3.22 -16.50
N THR A 5 2.28 2.33 -16.99
CA THR A 5 1.86 1.11 -17.71
C THR A 5 1.65 -0.03 -16.72
N ALA A 6 0.77 -0.97 -17.07
CA ALA A 6 0.57 -2.16 -16.26
C ALA A 6 1.88 -2.96 -16.13
N PRO A 7 2.15 -3.60 -14.97
CA PRO A 7 3.31 -4.47 -14.82
C PRO A 7 3.25 -5.69 -15.75
N PRO A 8 4.41 -6.25 -16.14
CA PRO A 8 4.47 -7.50 -16.92
C PRO A 8 3.76 -8.67 -16.22
N ASP A 9 3.35 -9.68 -16.97
CA ASP A 9 2.65 -10.88 -16.45
C ASP A 9 3.40 -11.54 -15.29
N ALA A 10 4.71 -11.73 -15.43
CA ALA A 10 5.53 -12.31 -14.37
C ALA A 10 5.48 -11.50 -13.05
N THR A 11 5.38 -10.18 -13.12
CA THR A 11 5.19 -9.33 -11.93
C THR A 11 3.79 -9.51 -11.36
N ARG A 12 2.76 -9.55 -12.23
CA ARG A 12 1.37 -9.75 -11.81
C ARG A 12 1.18 -11.10 -11.13
N ASP A 13 1.79 -12.16 -11.64
CA ASP A 13 1.71 -13.51 -11.05
C ASP A 13 2.36 -13.56 -9.67
N ARG A 14 3.54 -12.97 -9.50
CA ARG A 14 4.18 -12.84 -8.18
C ARG A 14 3.34 -12.01 -7.21
N VAL A 15 2.67 -10.94 -7.67
CA VAL A 15 1.73 -10.17 -6.83
C VAL A 15 0.57 -11.04 -6.37
N ARG A 16 -0.04 -11.82 -7.27
CA ARG A 16 -1.11 -12.78 -6.93
C ARG A 16 -0.64 -13.81 -5.91
N SER A 17 0.52 -14.42 -6.12
CA SER A 17 1.12 -15.38 -5.18
C SER A 17 1.42 -14.76 -3.81
N GLY A 18 1.95 -13.53 -3.78
CA GLY A 18 2.22 -12.81 -2.55
C GLY A 18 0.97 -12.55 -1.73
N TRP A 19 -0.14 -12.13 -2.37
CA TRP A 19 -1.42 -11.96 -1.70
C TRP A 19 -2.06 -13.27 -1.29
N ALA A 20 -2.04 -14.29 -2.14
CA ALA A 20 -2.53 -15.62 -1.82
C ALA A 20 -1.86 -16.17 -0.55
N SER A 21 -0.53 -16.09 -0.49
CA SER A 21 0.25 -16.45 0.70
C SER A 21 -0.09 -15.57 1.91
N LYS A 22 -0.26 -14.26 1.73
CA LYS A 22 -0.58 -13.34 2.84
C LYS A 22 -1.96 -13.60 3.45
N LEU A 23 -2.91 -14.03 2.62
CA LEU A 23 -4.28 -14.32 3.01
C LEU A 23 -4.51 -15.78 3.37
N ASP A 24 -3.49 -16.63 3.22
CA ASP A 24 -3.57 -18.08 3.41
C ASP A 24 -4.67 -18.72 2.54
N VAL A 25 -4.68 -18.38 1.26
CA VAL A 25 -5.64 -18.90 0.25
C VAL A 25 -4.91 -19.43 -0.97
N ASP A 26 -5.62 -20.23 -1.78
CA ASP A 26 -5.09 -20.73 -3.05
C ASP A 26 -4.94 -19.61 -4.09
N VAL A 27 -3.81 -19.57 -4.80
CA VAL A 27 -3.54 -18.53 -5.81
C VAL A 27 -4.54 -18.55 -6.98
N SER A 28 -5.18 -19.69 -7.25
CA SER A 28 -6.22 -19.83 -8.27
C SER A 28 -7.40 -18.88 -8.06
N LEU A 29 -7.60 -18.36 -6.83
CA LEU A 29 -8.60 -17.33 -6.51
C LEU A 29 -8.40 -16.01 -7.27
N PHE A 30 -7.20 -15.75 -7.77
CA PHE A 30 -6.85 -14.52 -8.48
C PHE A 30 -6.55 -14.70 -9.97
N LEU A 31 -6.71 -15.92 -10.51
CA LEU A 31 -6.36 -16.22 -11.90
C LEU A 31 -7.49 -15.90 -12.89
N GLU A 32 -8.74 -15.92 -12.44
CA GLU A 32 -9.92 -15.71 -13.28
C GLU A 32 -10.86 -14.67 -12.66
N PRO A 33 -11.47 -13.77 -13.47
CA PRO A 33 -12.41 -12.75 -12.98
C PRO A 33 -13.58 -13.37 -12.20
N ARG A 34 -13.59 -13.19 -10.86
CA ARG A 34 -14.68 -13.65 -10.01
C ARG A 34 -14.69 -13.00 -8.63
N ILE A 35 -15.81 -13.14 -7.95
CA ILE A 35 -15.94 -12.86 -6.51
C ILE A 35 -15.84 -14.20 -5.77
N THR A 36 -14.96 -14.27 -4.77
CA THR A 36 -14.85 -15.43 -3.88
C THR A 36 -14.98 -14.97 -2.43
N LEU A 37 -15.96 -15.50 -1.71
CA LEU A 37 -16.05 -15.35 -0.25
C LEU A 37 -15.36 -16.55 0.41
N VAL A 38 -14.39 -16.27 1.28
CA VAL A 38 -13.60 -17.27 2.00
C VAL A 38 -14.00 -17.19 3.48
N PRO A 39 -14.85 -18.12 3.95
CA PRO A 39 -15.28 -18.11 5.35
C PRO A 39 -14.12 -18.46 6.27
N ASN A 40 -14.00 -17.74 7.39
CA ASN A 40 -13.08 -18.03 8.48
C ASN A 40 -13.82 -17.90 9.82
N GLU A 41 -14.15 -19.03 10.43
CA GLU A 41 -14.90 -19.11 11.71
C GLU A 41 -14.19 -18.41 12.88
N ASN A 42 -12.87 -18.23 12.80
CA ASN A 42 -12.08 -17.58 13.84
C ASN A 42 -11.91 -16.07 13.60
N SER A 43 -12.33 -15.56 12.45
CA SER A 43 -12.22 -14.13 12.13
C SER A 43 -13.35 -13.34 12.81
N LYS A 44 -13.01 -12.15 13.29
CA LYS A 44 -13.99 -11.11 13.68
C LYS A 44 -13.91 -9.90 12.76
N SER A 45 -13.34 -10.09 11.57
CA SER A 45 -13.09 -9.01 10.64
C SER A 45 -13.46 -9.44 9.22
N ILE A 46 -13.87 -8.46 8.43
CA ILE A 46 -14.00 -8.58 6.98
C ILE A 46 -12.75 -7.96 6.37
N PHE A 47 -12.12 -8.70 5.47
CA PHE A 47 -11.06 -8.19 4.61
C PHE A 47 -11.43 -8.48 3.16
N ALA A 48 -11.64 -7.43 2.37
CA ALA A 48 -11.86 -7.58 0.93
C ALA A 48 -10.65 -7.05 0.18
N LEU A 49 -10.19 -7.84 -0.80
CA LEU A 49 -9.12 -7.51 -1.72
C LEU A 49 -9.63 -7.67 -3.15
N GLU A 50 -9.65 -6.56 -3.86
CA GLU A 50 -9.72 -6.53 -5.31
C GLU A 50 -8.30 -6.53 -5.86
N LEU A 51 -8.03 -7.48 -6.75
CA LEU A 51 -6.82 -7.50 -7.55
C LEU A 51 -7.24 -7.73 -9.00
N GLN A 52 -7.17 -6.66 -9.79
CA GLN A 52 -7.71 -6.57 -11.14
C GLN A 52 -9.20 -6.93 -11.14
N ASP A 53 -9.59 -7.97 -11.89
CA ASP A 53 -11.00 -8.35 -12.03
C ASP A 53 -11.45 -9.41 -11.00
N SER A 54 -10.59 -9.75 -10.04
CA SER A 54 -10.90 -10.71 -8.97
C SER A 54 -11.12 -10.01 -7.63
N VAL A 55 -12.13 -10.43 -6.89
CA VAL A 55 -12.38 -10.00 -5.51
C VAL A 55 -12.36 -11.21 -4.59
N VAL A 56 -11.49 -11.18 -3.59
CA VAL A 56 -11.46 -12.18 -2.51
C VAL A 56 -11.85 -11.50 -1.21
N VAL A 57 -12.85 -12.05 -0.53
CA VAL A 57 -13.36 -11.51 0.74
C VAL A 57 -13.21 -12.57 1.82
N LEU A 58 -12.36 -12.31 2.80
CA LEU A 58 -12.26 -13.12 4.02
C LEU A 58 -13.26 -12.56 5.03
N CYS A 59 -14.13 -13.41 5.56
CA CYS A 59 -15.17 -12.98 6.50
C CYS A 59 -15.62 -14.13 7.43
N PRO A 60 -16.27 -13.83 8.58
CA PRO A 60 -16.96 -14.85 9.36
C PRO A 60 -18.01 -15.59 8.52
N ALA A 61 -18.14 -16.91 8.69
CA ALA A 61 -19.10 -17.71 7.92
C ALA A 61 -20.56 -17.25 8.10
N SER A 62 -20.89 -16.72 9.29
CA SER A 62 -22.20 -16.15 9.60
C SER A 62 -22.59 -14.97 8.71
N LEU A 63 -21.63 -14.32 8.04
CA LEU A 63 -21.87 -13.20 7.13
C LEU A 63 -22.04 -13.63 5.67
N LEU A 64 -21.83 -14.90 5.32
CA LEU A 64 -21.99 -15.36 3.93
C LEU A 64 -23.38 -15.01 3.34
N PRO A 65 -24.52 -15.24 4.03
CA PRO A 65 -25.83 -14.90 3.47
C PRO A 65 -26.03 -13.40 3.21
N VAL A 66 -25.31 -12.56 3.95
CA VAL A 66 -25.38 -11.10 3.85
C VAL A 66 -24.49 -10.58 2.73
N LEU A 67 -23.31 -11.18 2.54
CA LEU A 67 -22.31 -10.73 1.58
C LEU A 67 -22.44 -11.38 0.19
N SER A 68 -22.93 -12.62 0.10
CA SER A 68 -23.04 -13.35 -1.18
C SER A 68 -23.92 -12.69 -2.24
N PRO A 69 -24.99 -11.92 -1.89
CA PRO A 69 -25.78 -11.22 -2.91
C PRO A 69 -25.11 -9.95 -3.45
N LEU A 70 -24.04 -9.46 -2.81
CA LEU A 70 -23.41 -8.20 -3.17
C LEU A 70 -22.55 -8.33 -4.42
N SER A 71 -22.63 -7.34 -5.29
CA SER A 71 -21.78 -7.22 -6.47
C SER A 71 -20.33 -6.85 -6.11
N HIS A 72 -19.46 -6.93 -7.11
CA HIS A 72 -18.06 -6.54 -7.00
C HIS A 72 -17.90 -5.15 -6.34
N ASN A 73 -18.58 -4.14 -6.88
CA ASN A 73 -18.47 -2.77 -6.38
C ASN A 73 -19.06 -2.60 -4.98
N GLU A 74 -20.13 -3.32 -4.66
CA GLU A 74 -20.78 -3.28 -3.34
C GLU A 74 -19.90 -3.89 -2.24
N LEU A 75 -19.14 -4.94 -2.56
CA LEU A 75 -18.15 -5.55 -1.64
C LEU A 75 -16.93 -4.66 -1.39
N LEU A 76 -16.77 -3.58 -2.17
CA LEU A 76 -15.71 -2.59 -2.01
C LEU A 76 -16.24 -1.21 -1.56
N ASP A 77 -17.55 -1.08 -1.35
CA ASP A 77 -18.17 0.15 -0.85
C ASP A 77 -18.24 0.12 0.68
N MET A 78 -17.27 0.80 1.31
CA MET A 78 -17.21 0.95 2.76
C MET A 78 -18.52 1.50 3.35
N ASN A 79 -19.17 2.48 2.72
CA ASN A 79 -20.39 3.08 3.27
C ASN A 79 -21.56 2.12 3.22
N LEU A 80 -21.68 1.32 2.15
CA LEU A 80 -22.69 0.29 2.05
C LEU A 80 -22.47 -0.82 3.08
N LEU A 81 -21.24 -1.32 3.20
CA LEU A 81 -20.90 -2.37 4.16
C LEU A 81 -21.18 -1.93 5.60
N LEU A 82 -20.80 -0.71 6.00
CA LEU A 82 -21.10 -0.19 7.34
C LEU A 82 -22.61 -0.09 7.62
N ARG A 83 -23.43 0.21 6.60
CA ARG A 83 -24.91 0.22 6.75
C ARG A 83 -25.48 -1.18 6.90
N ILE A 84 -25.08 -2.12 6.05
CA ILE A 84 -25.59 -3.50 6.07
C ILE A 84 -25.17 -4.21 7.36
N LEU A 85 -23.95 -3.96 7.81
CA LEU A 85 -23.34 -4.63 8.97
C LEU A 85 -23.62 -3.90 10.29
N HIS A 86 -24.49 -2.88 10.34
CA HIS A 86 -24.64 -2.04 11.53
C HIS A 86 -24.91 -2.82 12.83
N ALA A 87 -25.62 -3.95 12.74
CA ALA A 87 -25.93 -4.81 13.87
C ALA A 87 -24.68 -5.45 14.52
N TYR A 88 -23.58 -5.51 13.77
CA TYR A 88 -22.27 -6.00 14.19
C TYR A 88 -21.33 -4.86 14.63
N GLN A 89 -21.84 -3.65 14.90
CA GLN A 89 -21.05 -2.50 15.38
C GLN A 89 -19.71 -2.29 14.62
N PRO A 90 -19.74 -2.21 13.29
CA PRO A 90 -18.54 -2.35 12.47
C PRO A 90 -17.59 -1.17 12.67
N LYS A 91 -16.30 -1.48 12.78
CA LYS A 91 -15.22 -0.49 12.92
C LYS A 91 -14.33 -0.52 11.67
N PRO A 92 -14.41 0.50 10.80
CA PRO A 92 -13.61 0.51 9.59
C PRO A 92 -12.15 0.83 9.90
N PHE A 93 -11.22 0.03 9.38
CA PHE A 93 -9.81 0.45 9.29
C PHE A 93 -9.60 1.41 8.11
N GLY A 94 -10.42 1.27 7.06
CA GLY A 94 -10.43 2.12 5.89
C GLY A 94 -10.35 1.33 4.59
N ILE A 95 -10.32 2.07 3.49
CA ILE A 95 -10.13 1.57 2.13
C ILE A 95 -8.83 2.17 1.58
N ALA A 96 -8.06 1.34 0.87
CA ALA A 96 -6.83 1.77 0.22
C ALA A 96 -6.76 1.23 -1.21
N SER A 97 -6.24 2.04 -2.13
CA SER A 97 -5.77 1.52 -3.41
C SER A 97 -4.42 0.82 -3.23
N ILE A 98 -4.20 -0.22 -4.01
CA ILE A 98 -2.94 -0.97 -4.08
C ILE A 98 -2.35 -0.82 -5.48
N ALA A 99 -1.11 -0.36 -5.54
CA ALA A 99 -0.40 -0.12 -6.78
C ALA A 99 0.99 -0.75 -6.74
N TYR A 100 1.52 -1.06 -7.92
CA TYR A 100 2.83 -1.71 -8.07
C TYR A 100 3.67 -1.02 -9.11
N ALA A 101 4.99 -1.02 -8.90
CA ALA A 101 5.97 -0.55 -9.87
C ALA A 101 6.88 -1.69 -10.31
N HIS A 102 7.49 -1.53 -11.48
CA HIS A 102 8.58 -2.39 -11.95
C HIS A 102 9.70 -1.52 -12.51
N ALA A 103 10.88 -2.11 -12.75
CA ALA A 103 12.06 -1.36 -13.20
C ALA A 103 11.81 -0.51 -14.47
N GLY A 104 10.91 -0.96 -15.36
CA GLY A 104 10.58 -0.24 -16.59
C GLY A 104 9.65 0.97 -16.41
N THR A 105 8.96 1.10 -15.26
CA THR A 105 8.09 2.26 -14.97
C THR A 105 8.66 3.23 -13.96
N LEU A 106 9.68 2.81 -13.20
CA LEU A 106 10.27 3.67 -12.18
C LEU A 106 10.76 4.98 -12.80
N ARG A 107 10.32 6.09 -12.21
CA ARG A 107 10.80 7.42 -12.55
C ARG A 107 11.70 7.92 -11.43
N GLU A 108 12.99 7.97 -11.73
CA GLU A 108 13.96 8.47 -10.76
C GLU A 108 13.78 9.97 -10.46
N SER A 109 14.08 10.34 -9.22
CA SER A 109 14.10 11.75 -8.85
C SER A 109 15.38 12.43 -9.33
N PRO A 110 15.32 13.64 -9.91
CA PRO A 110 16.54 14.40 -10.22
C PRO A 110 17.29 14.83 -8.95
N ALA A 111 16.67 14.75 -7.77
CA ALA A 111 17.24 15.13 -6.49
C ALA A 111 17.78 13.92 -5.68
N VAL A 112 18.06 12.77 -6.33
CA VAL A 112 18.67 11.60 -5.67
C VAL A 112 20.00 11.92 -4.99
N GLY A 113 20.76 12.91 -5.49
CA GLY A 113 22.01 13.36 -4.85
C GLY A 113 21.84 13.99 -3.46
N LEU A 114 20.60 14.29 -3.03
CA LEU A 114 20.29 14.77 -1.68
C LEU A 114 19.93 13.63 -0.71
N THR A 115 20.07 12.38 -1.14
CA THR A 115 19.64 11.22 -0.38
C THR A 115 20.80 10.39 0.15
N ARG A 116 20.55 9.68 1.24
CA ARG A 116 21.45 8.66 1.79
C ARG A 116 20.66 7.62 2.58
N VAL A 117 21.31 6.52 2.95
CA VAL A 117 20.76 5.59 3.95
C VAL A 117 20.48 6.37 5.24
N ALA A 118 19.28 6.17 5.80
CA ALA A 118 18.86 6.84 7.01
C ALA A 118 19.49 6.17 8.24
N ASN A 119 19.74 6.98 9.27
CA ASN A 119 20.10 6.48 10.59
C ASN A 119 18.91 6.64 11.56
N SER A 120 19.05 6.15 12.78
CA SER A 120 18.00 6.22 13.81
C SER A 120 17.58 7.65 14.16
N GLN A 121 18.49 8.61 14.09
CA GLN A 121 18.21 10.01 14.40
C GLN A 121 17.32 10.66 13.33
N ASP A 122 17.51 10.32 12.06
CA ASP A 122 16.71 10.86 10.94
C ASP A 122 15.22 10.56 11.12
N ALA A 123 14.89 9.31 11.47
CA ALA A 123 13.51 8.89 11.72
C ALA A 123 12.92 9.60 12.95
N GLN A 124 13.68 9.72 14.03
CA GLN A 124 13.24 10.41 15.25
C GLN A 124 12.91 11.90 14.99
N VAL A 125 13.76 12.61 14.24
CA VAL A 125 13.55 14.03 13.92
C VAL A 125 12.27 14.22 13.10
N LEU A 126 12.04 13.36 12.10
CA LEU A 126 10.84 13.42 11.28
C LEU A 126 9.59 13.04 12.06
N PHE A 127 9.66 12.01 12.91
CA PHE A 127 8.54 11.62 13.77
C PHE A 127 8.17 12.71 14.78
N ALA A 128 9.14 13.41 15.37
CA ALA A 128 8.89 14.52 16.27
C ALA A 128 8.24 15.73 15.56
N SER A 129 8.40 15.85 14.24
CA SER A 129 7.87 16.94 13.42
C SER A 129 6.49 16.64 12.81
N CYS A 130 5.96 15.43 13.02
CA CYS A 130 4.72 14.96 12.43
C CYS A 130 3.70 14.56 13.49
N THR A 131 2.42 14.68 13.15
CA THR A 131 1.34 14.23 14.01
C THR A 131 1.36 12.70 14.18
N GLN A 132 0.68 12.17 15.20
CA GLN A 132 0.54 10.71 15.36
C GLN A 132 -0.13 10.07 14.12
N SER A 133 -1.22 10.69 13.63
CA SER A 133 -1.94 10.22 12.44
C SER A 133 -1.04 10.16 11.20
N GLU A 134 -0.21 11.17 10.95
CA GLU A 134 0.74 11.14 9.83
C GLU A 134 1.80 10.06 9.97
N ARG A 135 2.26 9.78 11.20
CA ARG A 135 3.23 8.71 11.48
C ARG A 135 2.62 7.34 11.23
N ASP A 136 1.42 7.10 11.76
CA ASP A 136 0.71 5.82 11.61
C ASP A 136 0.39 5.55 10.14
N GLU A 137 -0.09 6.56 9.40
CA GLU A 137 -0.40 6.46 7.97
C GLU A 137 0.87 6.24 7.12
N SER A 138 2.04 6.73 7.55
CA SER A 138 3.27 6.63 6.75
C SER A 138 3.80 5.21 6.59
N GLY A 139 3.52 4.33 7.55
CA GLY A 139 4.06 2.95 7.61
C GLY A 139 5.57 2.86 7.78
N VAL A 140 6.30 3.96 7.99
CA VAL A 140 7.78 3.97 8.01
C VAL A 140 8.35 3.38 9.31
N ALA A 141 7.59 3.43 10.40
CA ALA A 141 8.07 3.02 11.72
C ALA A 141 8.45 1.53 11.71
N GLY A 142 9.70 1.23 12.10
CA GLY A 142 10.20 -0.14 12.18
C GLY A 142 10.67 -0.76 10.86
N MET A 143 10.56 -0.06 9.73
CA MET A 143 11.07 -0.58 8.46
C MET A 143 12.60 -0.76 8.51
N PRO A 144 13.13 -1.88 8.01
CA PRO A 144 14.56 -2.18 8.08
C PRO A 144 15.39 -1.40 7.05
N ASN A 145 14.82 -1.05 5.90
CA ASN A 145 15.51 -0.38 4.81
C ASN A 145 15.00 1.05 4.67
N LEU A 146 15.74 2.02 5.22
CA LEU A 146 15.34 3.42 5.28
C LEU A 146 16.32 4.33 4.54
N PHE A 147 15.79 5.31 3.84
CA PHE A 147 16.51 6.32 3.09
C PHE A 147 15.96 7.70 3.42
N VAL A 148 16.85 8.66 3.65
CA VAL A 148 16.48 10.04 4.00
C VAL A 148 16.89 10.98 2.86
N ALA A 149 16.03 11.94 2.54
CA ALA A 149 16.36 13.11 1.73
C ALA A 149 16.59 14.31 2.65
N GLN A 150 17.69 15.01 2.43
CA GLN A 150 18.07 16.18 3.23
C GLN A 150 17.60 17.48 2.56
N SER A 151 17.19 18.47 3.36
CA SER A 151 17.00 19.84 2.88
C SER A 151 18.35 20.51 2.61
N ALA A 152 18.33 21.69 1.99
CA ALA A 152 19.55 22.41 1.60
C ALA A 152 20.47 22.78 2.78
N ASP A 153 19.93 22.82 4.00
CA ASP A 153 20.64 23.04 5.25
C ASP A 153 21.09 21.74 5.95
N GLY A 154 21.00 20.59 5.25
CA GLY A 154 21.48 19.29 5.72
C GLY A 154 20.55 18.57 6.69
N ARG A 155 19.38 19.10 7.02
CA ARG A 155 18.42 18.46 7.93
C ARG A 155 17.58 17.39 7.24
N ALA A 156 17.19 16.35 7.97
CA ALA A 156 16.26 15.33 7.47
C ALA A 156 14.91 15.96 7.12
N ALA A 157 14.52 15.87 5.85
CA ALA A 157 13.33 16.54 5.33
C ALA A 157 12.24 15.56 4.87
N ALA A 158 12.64 14.39 4.40
CA ALA A 158 11.75 13.26 4.16
C ALA A 158 12.49 11.95 4.35
N ILE A 159 11.76 10.90 4.71
CA ILE A 159 12.25 9.54 4.85
C ILE A 159 11.33 8.60 4.08
N ALA A 160 11.90 7.60 3.45
CA ALA A 160 11.17 6.55 2.77
C ALA A 160 11.87 5.22 3.00
N GLY A 161 11.11 4.13 2.93
CA GLY A 161 11.68 2.81 3.08
C GLY A 161 10.74 1.72 2.63
N TYR A 162 11.20 0.50 2.82
CA TYR A 162 10.40 -0.67 2.57
C TYR A 162 10.65 -1.78 3.58
N GLU A 163 9.62 -2.60 3.77
CA GLU A 163 9.70 -3.91 4.41
C GLU A 163 9.29 -5.00 3.41
N ALA A 164 9.93 -6.16 3.47
CA ALA A 164 9.59 -7.29 2.62
C ALA A 164 8.48 -8.13 3.27
N TRP A 165 7.42 -8.42 2.51
CA TRP A 165 6.37 -9.37 2.84
C TRP A 165 6.56 -10.67 2.08
N ASN A 166 6.53 -11.80 2.80
CA ASN A 166 6.57 -13.15 2.23
C ASN A 166 7.66 -13.35 1.14
N ALA A 167 8.80 -12.66 1.31
CA ALA A 167 9.96 -12.62 0.40
C ALA A 167 9.78 -11.99 -1.00
N ASP A 168 8.57 -11.61 -1.42
CA ASP A 168 8.32 -11.12 -2.79
C ASP A 168 7.95 -9.65 -2.90
N ILE A 169 7.16 -9.13 -1.96
CA ILE A 169 6.57 -7.79 -2.07
C ILE A 169 7.30 -6.84 -1.13
N ALA A 170 7.72 -5.69 -1.62
CA ALA A 170 8.26 -4.60 -0.82
C ALA A 170 7.15 -3.60 -0.50
N GLN A 171 6.57 -3.67 0.70
CA GLN A 171 5.62 -2.66 1.16
C GLN A 171 6.37 -1.36 1.39
N MET A 172 5.98 -0.31 0.67
CA MET A 172 6.62 1.00 0.76
C MET A 172 6.00 1.86 1.87
N GLY A 173 6.83 2.72 2.48
CA GLY A 173 6.40 3.76 3.42
C GLY A 173 7.14 5.07 3.17
N VAL A 174 6.46 6.21 3.37
CA VAL A 174 7.06 7.55 3.20
C VAL A 174 6.50 8.53 4.21
N LEU A 175 7.39 9.32 4.82
CA LEU A 175 7.03 10.43 5.68
C LEU A 175 7.84 11.68 5.28
N ALA A 176 7.19 12.84 5.26
CA ALA A 176 7.83 14.11 4.95
C ALA A 176 7.51 15.16 6.00
N ASN A 177 8.54 15.88 6.43
CA ASN A 177 8.41 17.02 7.34
C ASN A 177 7.41 18.03 6.75
N PRO A 178 6.36 18.43 7.49
CA PRO A 178 5.32 19.34 6.99
C PRO A 178 5.86 20.64 6.39
N ILE A 179 6.90 21.22 6.98
CA ILE A 179 7.49 22.51 6.58
C ILE A 179 8.36 22.35 5.31
N GLN A 180 8.81 21.14 5.00
CA GLN A 180 9.66 20.86 3.83
C GLN A 180 8.87 20.30 2.63
N ARG A 181 7.54 20.22 2.73
CA ARG A 181 6.66 19.75 1.64
C ARG A 181 6.72 20.67 0.42
N GLY A 182 6.34 20.14 -0.74
CA GLY A 182 6.37 20.88 -2.02
C GLY A 182 7.75 21.01 -2.66
N ARG A 183 8.81 20.51 -2.01
CA ARG A 183 10.22 20.63 -2.48
C ARG A 183 10.75 19.40 -3.22
N GLY A 184 9.92 18.36 -3.43
CA GLY A 184 10.32 17.13 -4.10
C GLY A 184 11.16 16.16 -3.26
N LEU A 185 11.41 16.43 -1.98
CA LEU A 185 12.28 15.61 -1.12
C LEU A 185 11.67 14.24 -0.78
N ALA A 186 10.34 14.15 -0.62
CA ALA A 186 9.65 12.87 -0.49
C ALA A 186 9.81 12.01 -1.76
N PHE A 187 9.78 12.63 -2.94
CA PHE A 187 10.01 11.95 -4.21
C PHE A 187 11.45 11.46 -4.33
N ALA A 188 12.43 12.23 -3.86
CA ALA A 188 13.83 11.80 -3.79
C ALA A 188 14.02 10.57 -2.90
N ALA A 189 13.59 10.63 -1.63
CA ALA A 189 13.73 9.50 -0.72
C ALA A 189 12.98 8.26 -1.22
N ALA A 190 11.74 8.42 -1.68
CA ALA A 190 10.93 7.31 -2.18
C ALA A 190 11.52 6.68 -3.45
N SER A 191 12.04 7.49 -4.37
CA SER A 191 12.70 6.99 -5.59
C SER A 191 13.85 6.04 -5.25
N VAL A 192 14.68 6.39 -4.27
CA VAL A 192 15.80 5.54 -3.84
C VAL A 192 15.31 4.28 -3.13
N ALA A 193 14.30 4.39 -2.27
CA ALA A 193 13.72 3.23 -1.60
C ALA A 193 13.12 2.23 -2.61
N VAL A 194 12.41 2.73 -3.64
CA VAL A 194 11.85 1.89 -4.71
C VAL A 194 12.96 1.21 -5.51
N GLN A 195 13.97 1.96 -5.95
CA GLN A 195 15.12 1.39 -6.66
C GLN A 195 15.80 0.30 -5.82
N ALA A 196 16.10 0.57 -4.55
CA ALA A 196 16.73 -0.39 -3.66
C ALA A 196 15.90 -1.66 -3.44
N SER A 197 14.57 -1.58 -3.45
CA SER A 197 13.70 -2.76 -3.37
C SER A 197 13.70 -3.58 -4.67
N LEU A 198 13.76 -2.92 -5.83
CA LEU A 198 13.89 -3.58 -7.13
C LEU A 198 15.25 -4.28 -7.27
N ASP A 199 16.32 -3.64 -6.82
CA ASP A 199 17.68 -4.21 -6.80
C ASP A 199 17.76 -5.45 -5.89
N ALA A 200 16.92 -5.49 -4.84
CA ALA A 200 16.76 -6.66 -3.97
C ALA A 200 15.86 -7.77 -4.59
N GLY A 201 15.38 -7.60 -5.83
CA GLY A 201 14.52 -8.56 -6.53
C GLY A 201 13.05 -8.55 -6.07
N LEU A 202 12.65 -7.58 -5.24
CA LEU A 202 11.29 -7.44 -4.71
C LEU A 202 10.39 -6.66 -5.68
N ILE A 203 9.08 -6.75 -5.44
CA ILE A 203 8.07 -5.98 -6.15
C ILE A 203 7.59 -4.83 -5.26
N PRO A 204 7.92 -3.57 -5.58
CA PRO A 204 7.44 -2.41 -4.83
C PRO A 204 5.92 -2.37 -4.83
N GLN A 205 5.32 -2.26 -3.64
CA GLN A 205 3.89 -2.05 -3.41
C GLN A 205 3.64 -0.71 -2.74
N TRP A 206 2.76 0.09 -3.33
CA TRP A 206 2.29 1.35 -2.77
C TRP A 206 0.83 1.21 -2.35
N ARG A 207 0.56 1.47 -1.06
CA ARG A 207 -0.79 1.47 -0.50
C ARG A 207 -1.19 2.91 -0.18
N VAL A 208 -2.33 3.34 -0.68
CA VAL A 208 -2.82 4.70 -0.47
C VAL A 208 -4.24 4.66 0.07
N ARG A 209 -4.45 5.19 1.26
CA ARG A 209 -5.81 5.43 1.77
C ARG A 209 -6.58 6.31 0.79
N ILE A 210 -7.81 5.91 0.44
CA ILE A 210 -8.67 6.74 -0.41
C ILE A 210 -8.89 8.10 0.26
N GLY A 211 -8.66 9.17 -0.50
CA GLY A 211 -8.65 10.56 -0.01
C GLY A 211 -7.26 11.13 0.26
N ASN A 212 -6.21 10.30 0.36
CA ASN A 212 -4.82 10.77 0.50
C ASN A 212 -4.20 11.14 -0.86
N GLN A 213 -4.66 12.27 -1.41
CA GLN A 213 -4.30 12.71 -2.76
C GLN A 213 -2.79 12.98 -2.92
N SER A 214 -2.11 13.40 -1.85
CA SER A 214 -0.66 13.66 -1.87
C SER A 214 0.14 12.37 -2.04
N SER A 215 -0.19 11.32 -1.30
CA SER A 215 0.45 10.00 -1.45
C SER A 215 0.11 9.38 -2.81
N TYR A 216 -1.15 9.51 -3.27
CA TYR A 216 -1.57 9.03 -4.59
C TYR A 216 -0.74 9.65 -5.73
N ARG A 217 -0.61 10.98 -5.74
CA ARG A 217 0.19 11.69 -6.74
C ARG A 217 1.66 11.33 -6.67
N LEU A 218 2.20 11.07 -5.48
CA LEU A 218 3.58 10.62 -5.32
C LEU A 218 3.79 9.24 -5.93
N GLY A 219 2.91 8.27 -5.66
CA GLY A 219 2.94 6.94 -6.28
C GLY A 219 2.86 7.01 -7.81
N GLN A 220 1.93 7.80 -8.36
CA GLN A 220 1.85 8.01 -9.81
C GLN A 220 3.12 8.63 -10.38
N ARG A 221 3.71 9.59 -9.67
CA ARG A 221 4.97 10.23 -10.08
C ARG A 221 6.16 9.27 -10.07
N LEU A 222 6.17 8.30 -9.16
CA LEU A 222 7.17 7.23 -9.10
C LEU A 222 6.96 6.15 -10.18
N GLY A 223 5.79 6.11 -10.83
CA GLY A 223 5.47 5.13 -11.87
C GLY A 223 4.70 3.91 -11.37
N PHE A 224 4.05 4.00 -10.20
CA PHE A 224 3.16 2.95 -9.71
C PHE A 224 1.86 2.88 -10.52
N TYR A 225 1.50 1.67 -10.91
CA TYR A 225 0.26 1.34 -11.58
C TYR A 225 -0.73 0.71 -10.59
N GLU A 226 -1.92 1.30 -10.46
CA GLU A 226 -2.97 0.79 -9.59
C GLU A 226 -3.52 -0.54 -10.13
N MET A 227 -3.49 -1.58 -9.31
CA MET A 227 -3.97 -2.92 -9.67
C MET A 227 -5.21 -3.34 -8.89
N GLY A 228 -5.69 -2.54 -7.95
CA GLY A 228 -6.93 -2.84 -7.23
C GLY A 228 -7.05 -2.08 -5.92
N ARG A 229 -7.89 -2.60 -5.05
CA ARG A 229 -8.27 -1.97 -3.77
C ARG A 229 -8.33 -3.01 -2.67
N GLN A 230 -8.19 -2.54 -1.45
CA GLN A 230 -8.47 -3.34 -0.26
C GLN A 230 -9.29 -2.55 0.73
N LEU A 231 -10.08 -3.24 1.53
CA LEU A 231 -10.70 -2.68 2.73
C LEU A 231 -10.67 -3.69 3.86
N ALA A 232 -10.72 -3.16 5.08
CA ALA A 232 -10.84 -3.97 6.29
C ALA A 232 -11.83 -3.33 7.27
N ILE A 233 -12.64 -4.18 7.89
CA ILE A 233 -13.66 -3.82 8.87
C ILE A 233 -13.59 -4.83 10.02
N ASP A 234 -13.44 -4.35 11.25
CA ASP A 234 -13.67 -5.16 12.45
C ASP A 234 -15.15 -5.18 12.82
N LEU A 235 -15.61 -6.29 13.41
CA LEU A 235 -16.97 -6.56 13.85
C LEU A 235 -17.04 -6.79 15.37
#